data_AF-A0A4Y8LX66-F1
#
_entry.id   AF-A0A4Y8LX66-F1
#
_cell.length_a   1.000
_cell.length_b   1.000
_cell.length_c   1.000
_cell.angle_alpha   90.00
_cell.angle_beta   90.00
_cell.angle_gamma   90.00
#
_symmetry.space_group_name_H-M   'P 1'
#
loop_
_entity.id
_entity.type
_entity.pdbx_description
1 polymer ?
#
loop_
_entity_poly.entity_id
_entity_poly.type
_entity_poly.pdbx_seq_one_letter_code
_entity_poly.pdbx_strand_id
1 'polypeptide(L)'
;MTKKPEGNAYSQERQVLDPREWEAIMRVLMESLGMQTAAKFHLNDPFEDCAVIGVVERVDPYNRTFTVDGERFKIEDIIGASEL
;
A
#
# COMPACT_ATOMS: atom_id res chain seq x y z
N MET A 1 -22.00 30.57 11.21
CA MET A 1 -20.62 30.26 11.65
C MET A 1 -20.62 28.85 12.21
N THR A 2 -20.38 27.85 11.37
CA THR A 2 -20.41 26.44 11.78
C THR A 2 -19.02 26.07 12.27
N LYS A 3 -18.90 25.78 13.57
CA LYS A 3 -17.67 25.20 14.14
C LYS A 3 -17.41 23.87 13.44
N LYS A 4 -16.27 23.74 12.76
CA LYS A 4 -15.75 22.43 12.38
C LYS A 4 -15.36 21.71 13.67
N PRO A 5 -15.81 20.47 13.91
CA PRO A 5 -15.38 19.73 15.08
C PRO A 5 -13.89 19.42 14.93
N GLU A 6 -13.16 19.66 16.01
CA GLU A 6 -11.76 19.32 16.19
C GLU A 6 -11.64 17.79 16.09
N GLY A 7 -11.27 17.32 14.91
CA GLY A 7 -11.16 15.90 14.59
C GLY A 7 -9.85 15.34 15.15
N ASN A 8 -9.98 14.78 16.36
CA ASN A 8 -9.21 13.71 16.97
C ASN A 8 -7.94 13.25 16.20
N ALA A 9 -6.78 13.42 16.81
CA ALA A 9 -5.52 12.87 16.34
C ALA A 9 -5.59 11.34 16.45
N TYR A 10 -6.15 10.67 15.44
CA TYR A 10 -6.02 9.23 15.27
C TYR A 10 -4.60 8.92 14.80
N SER A 11 -3.64 9.00 15.72
CA SER A 11 -2.39 8.27 15.57
C SER A 11 -2.71 6.79 15.83
N GLN A 12 -3.39 6.15 14.87
CA GLN A 12 -3.41 4.70 14.83
C GLN A 12 -1.99 4.25 14.54
N GLU A 13 -1.46 3.43 15.44
CA GLU A 13 -0.14 2.83 15.32
C GLU A 13 -0.07 2.12 13.96
N ARG A 14 0.69 2.69 13.01
CA ARG A 14 1.03 1.99 11.76
C ARG A 14 1.51 0.59 12.15
N GLN A 15 0.89 -0.45 11.60
CA GLN A 15 1.35 -1.82 11.84
C GLN A 15 2.85 -1.86 11.53
N VAL A 16 3.65 -2.18 12.54
CA VAL A 16 5.11 -2.29 12.39
C VAL A 16 5.37 -3.64 11.76
N LEU A 17 5.61 -3.63 10.44
CA LEU A 17 6.01 -4.82 9.72
C LEU A 17 7.43 -5.24 10.12
N ASP A 18 7.62 -6.53 10.36
CA ASP A 18 8.95 -7.08 10.55
C ASP A 18 9.72 -7.13 9.20
N PRO A 19 11.05 -7.33 9.23
CA PRO A 19 11.84 -7.38 8.01
C PRO A 19 11.42 -8.45 7.00
N ARG A 20 10.88 -9.59 7.47
CA ARG A 20 10.42 -10.70 6.61
C ARG A 20 9.10 -10.37 5.94
N GLU A 21 8.18 -9.75 6.67
CA GLU A 21 6.93 -9.25 6.11
C GLU A 21 7.21 -8.21 5.02
N TRP A 22 8.17 -7.31 5.26
CA TRP A 22 8.60 -6.34 4.27
C TRP A 22 9.23 -6.99 3.04
N GLU A 23 10.09 -7.98 3.23
CA GLU A 23 10.69 -8.75 2.13
C GLU A 23 9.62 -9.45 1.28
N ALA A 24 8.62 -10.05 1.90
CA ALA A 24 7.51 -10.69 1.20
C ALA A 24 6.70 -9.68 0.36
N ILE A 25 6.39 -8.50 0.91
CA ILE A 25 5.72 -7.41 0.18
C ILE A 25 6.55 -6.97 -1.02
N MET A 26 7.84 -6.71 -0.81
CA MET A 26 8.74 -6.28 -1.88
C MET A 26 8.89 -7.34 -2.97
N ARG A 27 8.89 -8.62 -2.61
CA ARG A 27 8.90 -9.73 -3.57
C ARG A 27 7.67 -9.68 -4.47
N VAL A 28 6.46 -9.65 -3.89
CA VAL A 28 5.20 -9.61 -4.64
C VAL A 28 5.13 -8.36 -5.55
N LEU A 29 5.55 -7.20 -5.03
CA LEU A 29 5.58 -5.95 -5.77
C LEU A 29 6.50 -6.01 -6.99
N MET A 30 7.71 -6.54 -6.82
CA MET A 30 8.69 -6.68 -7.91
C MET A 30 8.33 -7.79 -8.90
N GLU A 31 7.72 -8.88 -8.43
CA GLU A 31 7.22 -9.96 -9.28
C GLU A 31 6.06 -9.48 -10.16
N SER A 32 5.08 -8.77 -9.59
CA SER A 32 3.99 -8.17 -10.37
C SER A 32 4.53 -7.21 -11.42
N LEU A 33 5.48 -6.34 -11.06
CA LEU A 33 6.13 -5.41 -11.99
C LEU A 33 6.84 -6.15 -13.14
N GLY A 34 7.67 -7.14 -12.81
CA GLY A 34 8.52 -7.83 -13.78
C GLY A 34 7.81 -8.87 -14.64
N MET A 35 6.84 -9.58 -14.05
CA MET A 35 6.11 -10.68 -14.70
C MET A 35 4.76 -10.25 -15.25
N GLN A 36 4.32 -9.02 -14.97
CA GLN A 36 3.00 -8.51 -15.36
C GLN A 36 1.86 -9.40 -14.84
N THR A 37 2.04 -9.93 -13.62
CA THR A 37 1.05 -10.74 -12.93
C THR A 37 0.24 -9.88 -11.97
N ALA A 38 -1.04 -10.22 -11.80
CA ALA A 38 -1.90 -9.53 -10.86
C ALA A 38 -1.46 -9.83 -9.43
N ALA A 39 -1.53 -8.81 -8.58
CA ALA A 39 -1.25 -8.92 -7.15
C ALA A 39 -2.32 -8.17 -6.36
N LYS A 40 -2.45 -8.53 -5.08
CA LYS A 40 -3.28 -7.85 -4.11
C LYS A 40 -2.38 -7.20 -3.06
N PHE A 41 -2.56 -5.90 -2.84
CA PHE A 41 -1.89 -5.13 -1.80
C PHE A 41 -2.91 -4.66 -0.77
N HIS A 42 -2.67 -4.96 0.49
CA HIS A 42 -3.44 -4.43 1.62
C HIS A 42 -2.81 -3.13 2.07
N LEU A 43 -3.61 -2.06 2.15
CA LEU A 43 -3.17 -0.73 2.56
C LEU A 43 -3.71 -0.39 3.94
N ASN A 44 -2.91 0.31 4.72
CA ASN A 44 -3.31 0.90 5.98
C ASN A 44 -4.19 2.14 5.72
N ASP A 45 -5.50 1.99 5.85
CA ASP A 45 -6.46 3.10 5.88
C ASP A 45 -7.15 3.16 7.26
N PRO A 46 -7.30 4.36 7.85
CA PRO A 46 -7.85 4.51 9.20
C PRO A 46 -9.36 4.23 9.32
N PHE A 47 -10.08 4.11 8.21
CA PHE A 47 -11.54 3.98 8.22
C PHE A 47 -12.05 2.65 7.66
N GLU A 48 -11.31 2.01 6.75
CA GLU A 48 -11.73 0.77 6.10
C GLU A 48 -10.56 -0.17 5.73
N ASP A 49 -10.86 -1.47 5.58
CA ASP A 49 -9.90 -2.42 5.00
C ASP A 49 -9.72 -2.11 3.51
N CYS A 50 -8.67 -1.36 3.18
CA CYS A 50 -8.37 -0.98 1.81
C CYS A 50 -7.48 -2.03 1.15
N ALA A 51 -7.91 -2.53 -0.01
CA ALA A 51 -7.11 -3.44 -0.83
C ALA A 51 -7.09 -2.98 -2.29
N VAL A 52 -5.90 -2.97 -2.87
CA VAL A 52 -5.66 -2.69 -4.28
C VAL A 52 -5.37 -4.00 -4.98
N ILE A 53 -6.05 -4.25 -6.11
CA ILE A 53 -5.87 -5.44 -6.93
C ILE A 53 -5.58 -4.99 -8.36
N GLY A 54 -4.52 -5.51 -8.96
CA GLY A 54 -4.16 -5.22 -10.34
C GLY A 54 -2.72 -5.57 -10.66
N VAL A 55 -2.21 -5.07 -11.79
CA VAL A 55 -0.81 -5.28 -12.21
C VAL A 55 0.01 -4.05 -11.87
N VAL A 56 1.17 -4.25 -11.25
CA VAL A 56 2.11 -3.15 -10.99
C VAL A 56 2.73 -2.71 -12.32
N GLU A 57 2.50 -1.45 -12.67
CA GLU A 57 3.01 -0.85 -13.92
C GLU A 57 4.32 -0.07 -13.67
N ARG A 58 4.48 0.48 -12.46
CA ARG A 58 5.63 1.32 -12.12
C ARG A 58 5.93 1.29 -10.63
N VAL A 59 7.23 1.36 -10.30
CA VAL A 59 7.74 1.63 -8.96
C VAL A 59 8.62 2.87 -9.02
N ASP A 60 8.36 3.85 -8.16
CA ASP A 60 9.16 5.06 -8.00
C ASP A 60 9.88 5.02 -6.64
N PRO A 61 11.17 4.68 -6.61
CA PRO A 61 11.92 4.56 -5.37
C PRO A 61 12.21 5.92 -4.71
N TYR A 62 12.23 7.02 -5.48
CA TYR A 62 12.50 8.35 -4.96
C TYR A 62 11.31 8.89 -4.19
N ASN A 63 10.11 8.72 -4.74
CA ASN A 63 8.86 9.14 -4.10
C ASN A 63 8.27 8.06 -3.19
N ARG A 64 8.86 6.86 -3.15
CA ARG A 64 8.36 5.68 -2.43
C ARG A 64 6.90 5.37 -2.78
N THR A 65 6.60 5.37 -4.08
CA THR A 65 5.25 5.08 -4.61
C THR A 65 5.28 3.95 -5.63
N PHE A 66 4.14 3.33 -5.85
CA PHE A 66 3.93 2.35 -6.91
C PHE A 66 2.61 2.64 -7.63
N THR A 67 2.51 2.19 -8.88
CA THR A 67 1.32 2.36 -9.71
C THR A 67 0.75 0.99 -10.06
N VAL A 68 -0.55 0.83 -9.82
CA VAL A 68 -1.33 -0.37 -10.18
C VAL A 68 -2.48 0.09 -11.07
N ASP A 69 -2.59 -0.48 -12.26
CA ASP A 69 -3.64 -0.19 -13.24
C ASP A 69 -3.91 1.33 -13.43
N GLY A 70 -2.84 2.13 -13.53
CA GLY A 70 -2.91 3.58 -13.68
C GLY A 70 -3.13 4.40 -12.40
N GLU A 71 -3.45 3.79 -11.26
CA GLU A 71 -3.61 4.47 -9.97
C GLU A 71 -2.33 4.41 -9.11
N ARG A 72 -2.01 5.48 -8.39
CA ARG A 72 -0.75 5.60 -7.63
C ARG A 72 -0.98 5.52 -6.11
N PHE A 73 -0.17 4.69 -5.47
CA PHE A 73 -0.21 4.43 -4.03
C PHE A 73 1.16 4.61 -3.38
N LYS A 74 1.20 4.83 -2.07
CA LYS A 74 2.45 4.89 -1.30
C LYS A 74 2.87 3.49 -0.86
N ILE A 75 4.16 3.20 -0.99
CA ILE A 75 4.74 1.93 -0.55
C ILE A 75 4.66 1.79 0.97
N GLU A 76 4.82 2.88 1.71
CA GLU A 76 4.75 2.89 3.18
C GLU A 76 3.37 2.63 3.78
N ASP A 77 2.32 2.69 2.95
CA ASP A 77 0.97 2.37 3.40
C ASP A 77 0.67 0.87 3.22
N ILE A 78 1.54 0.08 2.58
CA ILE A 78 1.32 -1.36 2.41
C ILE A 78 1.53 -2.08 3.75
N ILE A 79 0.55 -2.88 4.16
CA ILE A 79 0.57 -3.73 5.35
C ILE A 79 0.57 -5.24 5.01
N GLY A 80 0.43 -5.58 3.74
CA GLY A 80 0.51 -6.97 3.27
C GLY A 80 0.36 -7.06 1.75
N ALA A 81 0.86 -8.15 1.17
CA ALA A 81 0.70 -8.41 -0.26
C ALA A 81 0.60 -9.92 -0.56
N SER A 82 -0.11 -10.28 -1.63
CA SER A 82 -0.20 -11.64 -2.13
C SER A 82 -0.31 -11.69 -3.65
N GLU A 83 0.24 -12.73 -4.26
CA GLU A 83 0.01 -13.10 -5.66
C GLU A 83 -1.47 -13.55 -5.85
N LEU A 84 -1.99 -13.47 -7.08
CA LEU A 84 -3.34 -13.92 -7.45
C LEU A 84 -3.33 -15.12 -8.41
#